data_AF-A0AAU0KFP7-F1
#
_entry.id   AF-A0AAU0KFP7-F1
#
_cell.length_a   1.000
_cell.length_b   1.000
_cell.length_c   1.000
_cell.angle_alpha   90.00
_cell.angle_beta   90.00
_cell.angle_gamma   90.00
#
_symmetry.space_group_name_H-M   'P 1'
#
loop_
_entity.id
_entity.type
_entity.pdbx_description
1 polymer ?
#
loop_
_entity_poly.entity_id
_entity_poly.type
_entity_poly.pdbx_seq_one_letter_code
_entity_poly.pdbx_strand_id
1 'polypeptide(L)'
;MRNRLLKVLLPTSLLLAVFPVFAAQQAGKAPPEAAISCIQNVIDERDTSLANMAAGWSSSVKEALEARRDAEKASWEVADYKGRRVAQRKAWGDYDKVLRAANKTKTKERVQAWKKFDNDRQQCEVYSPEMVTGSTVDKNI
;
A
#
# COMPACT_ATOMS: atom_id res chain seq x y z
N MET A 1 -23.74 -16.53 -82.58
CA MET A 1 -25.19 -16.72 -82.36
C MET A 1 -25.41 -17.58 -81.12
N ARG A 2 -25.97 -17.02 -80.03
CA ARG A 2 -26.99 -17.60 -79.15
C ARG A 2 -27.10 -16.82 -77.83
N ASN A 3 -28.14 -16.00 -77.84
CA ASN A 3 -28.98 -15.45 -76.78
C ASN A 3 -28.93 -16.03 -75.34
N ARG A 4 -29.17 -15.08 -74.41
CA ARG A 4 -30.12 -15.10 -73.27
C ARG A 4 -29.73 -15.82 -71.96
N LEU A 5 -29.64 -15.07 -70.85
CA LEU A 5 -30.76 -14.78 -69.91
C LEU A 5 -30.24 -14.11 -68.63
N LEU A 6 -30.84 -12.97 -68.27
CA LEU A 6 -30.76 -12.38 -66.93
C LEU A 6 -31.40 -13.32 -65.89
N LYS A 7 -30.73 -13.49 -64.74
CA LYS A 7 -31.37 -13.78 -63.46
C LYS A 7 -30.75 -12.90 -62.36
N VAL A 8 -31.52 -11.91 -61.94
CA VAL A 8 -31.40 -11.18 -60.67
C VAL A 8 -31.61 -12.18 -59.53
N LEU A 9 -30.90 -12.06 -58.39
CA LEU A 9 -31.38 -12.45 -57.04
C LEU A 9 -30.44 -11.95 -55.90
N LEU A 10 -31.01 -11.05 -55.08
CA LEU A 10 -30.88 -10.84 -53.62
C LEU A 10 -29.56 -10.31 -52.98
N PRO A 11 -29.62 -9.18 -52.24
CA PRO A 11 -28.58 -8.77 -51.29
C PRO A 11 -28.81 -9.46 -49.93
N THR A 12 -27.83 -10.24 -49.46
CA THR A 12 -27.82 -10.77 -48.09
C THR A 12 -27.17 -9.75 -47.15
N SER A 13 -28.01 -9.04 -46.40
CA SER A 13 -27.62 -8.27 -45.23
C SER A 13 -26.96 -9.17 -44.17
N LEU A 14 -25.71 -8.90 -43.82
CA LEU A 14 -25.07 -9.47 -42.63
C LEU A 14 -25.61 -8.75 -41.38
N LEU A 15 -26.44 -9.44 -40.60
CA LEU A 15 -26.81 -9.04 -39.24
C LEU A 15 -25.64 -9.34 -38.30
N LEU A 16 -25.09 -8.28 -37.70
CA LEU A 16 -24.21 -8.36 -36.53
C LEU A 16 -25.01 -8.92 -35.34
N ALA A 17 -24.76 -10.18 -34.98
CA ALA A 17 -25.27 -10.76 -33.76
C ALA A 17 -24.58 -10.12 -32.55
N VAL A 18 -25.25 -9.17 -31.91
CA VAL A 18 -24.89 -8.69 -30.57
C VAL A 18 -25.24 -9.79 -29.59
N PHE A 19 -24.25 -10.59 -29.19
CA PHE A 19 -24.43 -11.52 -28.08
C PHE A 19 -24.58 -10.70 -26.78
N PRO A 20 -25.70 -10.84 -26.05
CA PRO A 20 -25.78 -10.24 -24.73
C PRO A 20 -24.77 -10.98 -23.84
N VAL A 21 -23.77 -10.25 -23.36
CA VAL A 21 -22.93 -10.70 -22.25
C VAL A 21 -23.85 -10.79 -21.03
N PHE A 22 -24.38 -11.99 -20.78
CA PHE A 22 -25.01 -12.30 -19.50
C PHE A 22 -23.88 -12.42 -18.46
N ALA A 23 -23.54 -11.31 -17.83
CA ALA A 23 -22.87 -11.34 -16.54
C ALA A 23 -23.85 -11.98 -15.55
N ALA A 24 -23.68 -13.29 -15.30
CA ALA A 24 -24.34 -13.97 -14.21
C ALA A 24 -23.78 -13.40 -12.91
N GLN A 25 -24.40 -12.33 -12.41
CA GLN A 25 -24.18 -11.82 -11.08
C GLN A 25 -24.70 -12.89 -10.12
N GLN A 26 -23.81 -13.76 -9.65
CA GLN A 26 -24.12 -14.64 -8.53
C GLN A 26 -24.53 -13.71 -7.37
N ALA A 27 -25.83 -13.70 -7.07
CA ALA A 27 -26.35 -13.07 -5.88
C ALA A 27 -25.82 -13.86 -4.67
N GLY A 28 -24.61 -13.53 -4.24
CA GLY A 28 -24.01 -14.08 -3.03
C GLY A 28 -24.89 -13.72 -1.85
N LYS A 29 -25.27 -14.73 -1.06
CA LYS A 29 -25.92 -14.55 0.25
C LYS A 29 -25.12 -13.51 1.05
N ALA A 30 -25.79 -12.51 1.61
CA ALA A 30 -25.13 -11.48 2.41
C ALA A 30 -24.28 -12.14 3.51
N PRO A 31 -23.06 -11.65 3.79
CA PRO A 31 -22.22 -12.20 4.83
C PRO A 31 -22.93 -12.15 6.18
N PRO A 32 -22.74 -13.15 7.06
CA PRO A 32 -23.28 -13.07 8.41
C PRO A 32 -22.67 -11.89 9.16
N GLU A 33 -23.44 -11.26 10.05
CA GLU A 33 -23.01 -10.12 10.88
C GLU A 33 -21.74 -10.42 11.69
N ALA A 34 -21.59 -11.65 12.15
CA ALA A 34 -20.37 -12.14 12.82
C ALA A 34 -19.13 -12.09 11.91
N ALA A 35 -19.28 -12.36 10.61
CA ALA A 35 -18.17 -12.29 9.66
C ALA A 35 -17.82 -10.83 9.32
N ILE A 36 -18.83 -9.94 9.24
CA ILE A 36 -18.63 -8.50 9.07
C ILE A 36 -17.87 -7.90 10.26
N SER A 37 -18.29 -8.20 11.49
CA SER A 37 -17.60 -7.73 12.70
C SER A 37 -16.18 -8.31 12.83
N CYS A 38 -15.96 -9.56 12.40
CA CYS A 38 -14.61 -10.14 12.33
C CYS A 38 -13.68 -9.29 11.46
N ILE A 39 -14.08 -8.99 10.22
CA ILE A 39 -13.19 -8.25 9.30
C ILE A 39 -12.98 -6.81 9.76
N GLN A 40 -13.98 -6.18 10.37
CA GLN A 40 -13.85 -4.84 10.97
C GLN A 40 -12.80 -4.83 12.09
N ASN A 41 -12.86 -5.78 13.02
CA ASN A 41 -11.87 -5.88 14.10
C ASN A 41 -10.44 -6.10 13.57
N VAL A 42 -10.28 -6.96 12.56
CA VAL A 42 -8.98 -7.22 11.94
C VAL A 42 -8.43 -5.99 11.20
N ILE A 43 -9.30 -5.16 10.61
CA ILE A 43 -8.93 -3.85 10.03
C ILE A 43 -8.50 -2.87 11.12
N ASP A 44 -9.27 -2.76 12.21
CA ASP A 44 -8.98 -1.86 13.32
C ASP A 44 -7.62 -2.17 13.97
N GLU A 45 -7.32 -3.47 14.17
CA GLU A 45 -6.03 -3.92 14.68
C GLU A 45 -4.87 -3.53 13.74
N ARG A 46 -5.04 -3.73 12.43
CA ARG A 46 -4.02 -3.37 11.43
C ARG A 46 -3.75 -1.88 11.46
N ASP A 47 -4.78 -1.06 11.37
CA ASP A 47 -4.61 0.40 11.26
C ASP A 47 -4.11 1.00 12.57
N THR A 48 -4.51 0.45 13.71
CA THR A 48 -3.89 0.77 15.01
C THR A 48 -2.39 0.44 15.02
N SER A 49 -1.99 -0.73 14.51
CA SER A 49 -0.58 -1.10 14.42
C SER A 49 0.21 -0.17 13.50
N LEU A 50 -0.36 0.21 12.34
CA LEU A 50 0.28 1.13 11.39
C LEU A 50 0.38 2.55 11.94
N ALA A 51 -0.65 3.02 12.66
CA ALA A 51 -0.63 4.30 13.34
C ALA A 51 0.45 4.36 14.42
N ASN A 52 0.56 3.32 15.26
CA ASN A 52 1.60 3.22 16.29
C ASN A 52 3.01 3.19 15.70
N MET A 53 3.21 2.44 14.61
CA MET A 53 4.46 2.44 13.85
C MET A 53 4.82 3.85 13.34
N ALA A 54 3.87 4.56 12.74
CA ALA A 54 4.08 5.92 12.23
C ALA A 54 4.42 6.91 13.35
N ALA A 55 3.72 6.82 14.49
CA ALA A 55 4.01 7.62 15.68
C ALA A 55 5.43 7.34 16.22
N GLY A 56 5.82 6.07 16.35
CA GLY A 56 7.16 5.70 16.82
C GLY A 56 8.28 6.18 15.88
N TRP A 57 8.09 5.99 14.57
CA TRP A 57 9.03 6.49 13.56
C TRP A 57 9.17 8.01 13.60
N SER A 58 8.05 8.74 13.61
CA SER A 58 8.07 10.20 13.61
C SER A 58 8.69 10.78 14.88
N SER A 59 8.43 10.18 16.05
CA SER A 59 9.11 10.56 17.31
C SER A 59 10.61 10.39 17.21
N SER A 60 11.08 9.23 16.73
CA SER A 60 12.51 8.93 16.55
C SER A 60 13.20 9.92 15.61
N VAL A 61 12.55 10.28 14.50
CA VAL A 61 13.11 11.24 13.54
C VAL A 61 13.13 12.65 14.11
N LYS A 62 12.08 13.06 14.85
CA LYS A 62 12.03 14.36 15.52
C LYS A 62 13.20 14.49 16.52
N GLU A 63 13.38 13.52 17.40
CA GLU A 63 14.46 13.51 18.39
C GLU A 63 15.84 13.57 17.70
N ALA A 64 16.02 12.81 16.61
CA ALA A 64 17.27 12.84 15.85
C ALA A 64 17.55 14.21 15.21
N LEU A 65 16.52 14.90 14.71
CA LEU A 65 16.64 16.24 14.14
C LEU A 65 16.99 17.28 15.21
N GLU A 66 16.35 17.20 16.39
CA GLU A 66 16.65 18.06 17.52
C GLU A 66 18.09 17.87 18.01
N ALA A 67 18.52 16.61 18.16
CA ALA A 67 19.91 16.28 18.51
C ALA A 67 20.92 16.77 17.47
N ARG A 68 20.62 16.62 16.17
CA ARG A 68 21.49 17.12 15.10
C ARG A 68 21.59 18.65 15.14
N ARG A 69 20.47 19.36 15.27
CA ARG A 69 20.43 20.82 15.41
C ARG A 69 21.31 21.28 16.57
N ASP A 70 21.18 20.66 17.73
CA ASP A 70 21.91 21.07 18.92
C ASP A 70 23.42 20.78 18.79
N ALA A 71 23.79 19.64 18.20
CA ALA A 71 25.18 19.32 17.89
C ALA A 71 25.79 20.24 16.83
N GLU A 72 25.03 20.63 15.80
CA GLU A 72 25.48 21.59 14.79
C GLU A 72 25.68 22.97 15.40
N LYS A 73 24.76 23.44 16.26
CA LYS A 73 24.92 24.69 17.00
C LYS A 73 26.18 24.65 17.87
N ALA A 74 26.34 23.60 18.68
CA ALA A 74 27.52 23.43 19.54
C ALA A 74 28.83 23.37 18.75
N SER A 75 28.81 22.87 17.51
CA SER A 75 30.01 22.85 16.66
C SER A 75 30.56 24.25 16.39
N TRP A 76 29.73 25.30 16.43
CA TRP A 76 30.18 26.67 16.17
C TRP A 76 31.02 27.27 17.29
N GLU A 77 30.95 26.70 18.49
CA GLU A 77 31.81 27.05 19.62
C GLU A 77 33.25 26.51 19.44
N VAL A 78 33.48 25.60 18.49
CA VAL A 78 34.81 25.06 18.20
C VAL A 78 35.61 26.06 17.36
N ALA A 79 36.58 26.74 17.97
CA ALA A 79 37.39 27.78 17.31
C ALA A 79 38.08 27.28 16.03
N ASP A 80 38.75 26.12 16.09
CA ASP A 80 39.47 25.54 14.95
C ASP A 80 38.52 25.05 13.84
N TYR A 81 38.84 25.40 12.59
CA TYR A 81 38.07 25.00 11.42
C TYR A 81 38.01 23.47 11.26
N LYS A 82 39.14 22.77 11.46
CA LYS A 82 39.16 21.30 11.27
C LYS A 82 38.31 20.61 12.34
N GLY A 83 38.44 21.03 13.59
CA GLY A 83 37.62 20.56 14.71
C GLY A 83 36.13 20.78 14.48
N ARG A 84 35.74 21.99 14.01
CA ARG A 84 34.36 22.31 13.65
C ARG A 84 33.81 21.38 12.56
N ARG A 85 34.58 21.13 11.49
CA ARG A 85 34.16 20.22 10.41
C ARG A 85 34.02 18.78 10.88
N VAL A 86 34.87 18.31 11.80
CA VAL A 86 34.74 16.98 12.40
C VAL A 86 33.45 16.89 13.24
N ALA A 87 33.17 17.89 14.08
CA ALA A 87 31.95 17.93 14.89
C ALA A 87 30.68 17.93 14.03
N GLN A 88 30.65 18.73 12.96
CA GLN A 88 29.52 18.77 12.02
C GLN A 88 29.30 17.42 11.33
N ARG A 89 30.38 16.79 10.82
CA ARG A 89 30.28 15.46 10.20
C ARG A 89 29.79 14.41 11.18
N LYS A 90 30.21 14.49 12.45
CA LYS A 90 29.72 13.61 13.51
C LYS A 90 28.21 13.80 13.74
N ALA A 91 27.72 15.04 13.81
CA ALA A 91 26.29 15.33 13.97
C ALA A 91 25.44 14.70 12.86
N TRP A 92 25.86 14.84 11.59
CA TRP A 92 25.21 14.17 10.46
C TRP A 92 25.32 12.65 10.52
N GLY A 93 26.51 12.12 10.82
CA GLY A 93 26.73 10.68 10.90
C GLY A 93 25.90 10.00 11.99
N ASP A 94 25.67 10.67 13.12
CA ASP A 94 24.82 10.16 14.20
C ASP A 94 23.33 10.26 13.83
N TYR A 95 22.90 11.36 13.21
CA TYR A 95 21.55 11.48 12.65
C TYR A 95 21.23 10.36 11.65
N ASP A 96 22.14 10.10 10.71
CA ASP A 96 21.95 9.07 9.68
C ASP A 96 21.84 7.66 10.28
N LYS A 97 22.56 7.38 11.37
CA LYS A 97 22.44 6.09 12.08
C LYS A 97 21.04 5.93 12.68
N VAL A 98 20.52 6.96 13.35
CA VAL A 98 19.17 6.93 13.92
C VAL A 98 18.12 6.79 12.82
N LEU A 99 18.25 7.56 11.74
CA LEU A 99 17.29 7.49 10.62
C LEU A 99 17.28 6.10 9.95
N ARG A 100 18.44 5.48 9.73
CA ARG A 100 18.53 4.11 9.20
C ARG A 100 17.88 3.10 10.14
N ALA A 101 18.12 3.22 11.45
CA ALA A 101 17.52 2.34 12.44
C ALA A 101 15.99 2.51 12.48
N ALA A 102 15.50 3.74 12.54
CA ALA A 102 14.07 4.05 12.53
C ALA A 102 13.37 3.52 11.26
N ASN A 103 13.98 3.70 10.08
CA ASN A 103 13.43 3.18 8.82
C ASN A 103 13.39 1.65 8.77
N LYS A 104 14.42 0.99 9.33
CA LYS A 104 14.45 -0.47 9.44
C LYS A 104 13.31 -0.97 10.35
N THR A 105 13.11 -0.31 11.49
CA THR A 105 12.01 -0.63 12.42
C THR A 105 10.66 -0.40 11.77
N LYS A 106 10.41 0.78 11.18
CA LYS A 106 9.19 1.10 10.42
C LYS A 106 8.88 0.02 9.38
N THR A 107 9.88 -0.36 8.57
CA THR A 107 9.69 -1.36 7.51
C THR A 107 9.32 -2.72 8.10
N LYS A 108 9.98 -3.14 9.19
CA LYS A 108 9.69 -4.41 9.88
C LYS A 108 8.27 -4.42 10.45
N GLU A 109 7.88 -3.38 11.17
CA GLU A 109 6.56 -3.26 11.79
C GLU A 109 5.45 -3.23 10.73
N ARG A 110 5.65 -2.50 9.63
CA ARG A 110 4.71 -2.51 8.49
C ARG A 110 4.50 -3.92 7.94
N VAL A 111 5.59 -4.63 7.64
CA VAL A 111 5.51 -6.00 7.10
C VAL A 111 4.81 -6.93 8.09
N GLN A 112 5.06 -6.77 9.39
CA GLN A 112 4.42 -7.56 10.43
C GLN A 112 2.91 -7.27 10.52
N ALA A 113 2.50 -6.00 10.48
CA ALA A 113 1.10 -5.59 10.51
C ALA A 113 0.32 -6.19 9.32
N TRP A 114 0.87 -6.09 8.11
CA TRP A 114 0.25 -6.67 6.91
C TRP A 114 0.22 -8.19 6.93
N LYS A 115 1.32 -8.84 7.34
CA LYS A 115 1.35 -10.30 7.46
C LYS A 115 0.32 -10.82 8.47
N LYS A 116 0.14 -10.12 9.60
CA LYS A 116 -0.88 -10.45 10.59
C LYS A 116 -2.29 -10.27 10.00
N PHE A 117 -2.56 -9.12 9.38
CA PHE A 117 -3.82 -8.85 8.70
C PHE A 117 -4.17 -9.91 7.65
N ASP A 118 -3.21 -10.29 6.79
CA ASP A 118 -3.40 -11.30 5.75
C ASP A 118 -3.73 -12.68 6.32
N ASN A 119 -3.15 -13.04 7.48
CA ASN A 119 -3.43 -14.30 8.15
C ASN A 119 -4.80 -14.27 8.86
N ASP A 120 -5.08 -13.21 9.60
CA ASP A 120 -6.29 -13.14 10.44
C ASP A 120 -7.54 -12.98 9.59
N ARG A 121 -7.48 -12.21 8.49
CA ARG A 121 -8.64 -12.03 7.62
C ARG A 121 -9.11 -13.34 6.97
N GLN A 122 -8.23 -14.32 6.80
CA GLN A 122 -8.61 -15.64 6.26
C GLN A 122 -9.54 -16.41 7.21
N GLN A 123 -9.56 -16.03 8.49
CA GLN A 123 -10.43 -16.61 9.51
C GLN A 123 -11.82 -15.95 9.52
N CYS A 124 -11.95 -14.75 8.94
CA CYS A 124 -13.24 -14.11 8.75
C CYS A 124 -13.89 -14.73 7.52
N GLU A 125 -14.97 -15.48 7.71
CA GLU A 125 -15.75 -16.16 6.64
C GLU A 125 -16.49 -15.17 5.70
N VAL A 126 -15.87 -14.03 5.37
CA VAL A 126 -16.35 -13.02 4.42
C VAL A 126 -15.62 -13.23 3.10
N TYR A 127 -16.35 -13.63 2.07
CA TYR A 127 -15.83 -13.59 0.71
C TYR A 127 -16.06 -12.19 0.10
N SER A 128 -14.98 -11.51 -0.30
CA SER A 128 -15.05 -10.43 -1.30
C SER A 128 -14.00 -10.70 -2.37
N PRO A 129 -14.35 -10.64 -3.67
CA PRO A 129 -13.38 -10.71 -4.77
C PRO A 129 -12.23 -9.70 -4.64
N GLU A 130 -12.48 -8.55 -3.99
CA GLU A 130 -11.49 -7.48 -3.77
C GLU A 130 -10.42 -7.88 -2.73
N MET A 131 -10.74 -8.83 -1.84
CA MET A 131 -9.77 -9.37 -0.88
C MET A 131 -8.77 -10.34 -1.54
N VAL A 132 -9.08 -10.85 -2.74
CA VAL A 132 -8.23 -11.80 -3.49
C VAL A 132 -7.24 -11.07 -4.40
N THR A 133 -7.58 -9.88 -4.90
CA THR A 133 -6.77 -9.12 -5.87
C THR A 133 -5.61 -8.34 -5.24
N GLY A 134 -5.45 -8.40 -3.91
CA GLY A 134 -4.39 -7.66 -3.20
C GLY A 134 -4.63 -6.15 -3.15
N SER A 135 -5.83 -5.67 -3.49
CA SER A 135 -6.23 -4.26 -3.46
C SER A 135 -6.12 -3.62 -2.08
N THR A 136 -6.05 -4.42 -1.02
CA THR A 136 -5.87 -3.95 0.35
C THR A 136 -4.41 -3.70 0.71
N VAL A 137 -3.44 -4.11 -0.12
CA VAL A 137 -2.00 -3.92 0.17
C VAL A 137 -1.58 -2.57 -0.37
N ASP A 138 -1.43 -1.60 0.53
CA ASP A 138 -0.91 -0.29 0.17
C ASP A 138 0.59 -0.40 -0.13
N LYS A 139 0.95 -0.54 -1.42
CA LYS A 139 2.33 -0.77 -1.86
C LYS A 139 3.26 0.43 -1.63
N ASN A 140 2.71 1.61 -1.33
CA ASN A 140 3.43 2.88 -1.42
C ASN A 140 3.43 3.74 -0.12
N ILE A 141 3.06 3.19 1.05
CA ILE A 141 3.11 3.91 2.35
C ILE A 141 4.10 3.26 3.33
#